data_AF-A0A7Y0SNR9-F1
#
_entry.id   AF-A0A7Y0SNR9-F1
#
_cell.length_a   1.000
_cell.length_b   1.000
_cell.length_c   1.000
_cell.angle_alpha   90.00
_cell.angle_beta   90.00
_cell.angle_gamma   90.00
#
_symmetry.space_group_name_H-M   'P 1'
#
loop_
_entity.id
_entity.type
_entity.pdbx_description
1 polymer ?
#
loop_
_entity_poly.entity_id
_entity_poly.type
_entity_poly.pdbx_seq_one_letter_code
_entity_poly.pdbx_strand_id
1 'polypeptide(L)'
;TVVAMLATSSLGATWTSTSPDFGVESVLERFGQVKPKILFTCDGYTFNGKTFDMSEKNQHIADHLDGLKQVCQISYLKPHIFECDVCTQDWQNVLNQYTPEALPFTRVNFNDPLFVLYSSGTTG
;
A
#
# COMPACT_ATOMS: atom_id res chain seq x y z
N THR A 1 2.61 -7.52 3.84
CA THR A 1 2.11 -7.41 2.45
C THR A 1 1.24 -8.58 2.03
N VAL A 2 1.59 -9.84 2.31
CA VAL A 2 0.80 -11.04 1.89
C VAL A 2 -0.68 -10.95 2.27
N VAL A 3 -1.00 -10.56 3.51
CA VAL A 3 -2.40 -10.43 3.97
C VAL A 3 -3.16 -9.39 3.14
N ALA A 4 -2.60 -8.20 2.93
CA ALA A 4 -3.21 -7.14 2.13
C ALA A 4 -3.41 -7.57 0.66
N MET A 5 -2.43 -8.26 0.07
CA MET A 5 -2.51 -8.79 -1.29
C MET A 5 -3.62 -9.84 -1.43
N LEU A 6 -3.71 -10.79 -0.50
CA LEU A 6 -4.74 -11.83 -0.53
C LEU A 6 -6.14 -11.24 -0.27
N ALA A 7 -6.26 -10.29 0.66
CA ALA A 7 -7.51 -9.57 0.90
C ALA A 7 -7.96 -8.82 -0.35
N THR A 8 -7.06 -8.08 -1.00
CA THR A 8 -7.32 -7.39 -2.27
C THR A 8 -7.81 -8.37 -3.34
N SER A 9 -7.13 -9.51 -3.49
CA SER A 9 -7.50 -10.57 -4.44
C SER A 9 -8.87 -11.18 -4.13
N SER A 10 -9.19 -11.40 -2.84
CA SER A 10 -10.48 -11.97 -2.43
C SER A 10 -11.67 -11.07 -2.78
N LEU A 11 -11.43 -9.75 -2.86
CA LEU A 11 -12.41 -8.74 -3.25
C LEU A 11 -12.55 -8.62 -4.78
N GLY A 12 -11.72 -9.31 -5.56
CA GLY A 12 -11.65 -9.15 -7.03
C GLY A 12 -10.96 -7.85 -7.46
N ALA A 13 -10.20 -7.22 -6.57
CA ALA A 13 -9.42 -6.03 -6.87
C ALA A 13 -8.01 -6.39 -7.35
N THR A 14 -7.36 -5.44 -8.03
CA THR A 14 -6.00 -5.60 -8.56
C THR A 14 -4.96 -5.10 -7.56
N TRP A 15 -3.95 -5.93 -7.27
CA TRP A 15 -2.84 -5.55 -6.41
C TRP A 15 -1.66 -4.98 -7.22
N THR A 16 -0.98 -3.99 -6.66
CA THR A 16 0.32 -3.52 -7.14
C THR A 16 1.19 -3.16 -5.94
N SER A 17 2.51 -3.22 -6.09
CA SER A 17 3.43 -2.86 -5.01
C SER A 17 4.82 -2.51 -5.52
N THR A 18 5.55 -1.71 -4.74
CA THR A 18 6.96 -1.36 -4.93
C THR A 18 7.74 -1.70 -3.65
N SER A 19 9.06 -1.89 -3.76
CA SER A 19 9.92 -2.02 -2.58
C SER A 19 9.97 -0.69 -1.82
N PRO A 20 10.01 -0.68 -0.47
CA PRO A 20 10.27 0.55 0.29
C PRO A 20 11.61 1.19 -0.03
N ASP A 21 12.53 0.51 -0.74
CA ASP A 21 13.79 1.10 -1.20
C ASP A 21 13.62 2.05 -2.40
N PHE A 22 12.46 2.04 -3.09
CA PHE A 22 12.24 2.88 -4.29
C PHE A 22 12.13 4.35 -3.93
N GLY A 23 12.79 5.25 -4.67
CA GLY A 23 12.61 6.70 -4.48
C GLY A 23 11.15 7.15 -4.67
N VAL A 24 10.78 8.28 -4.04
CA VAL A 24 9.42 8.86 -4.11
C VAL A 24 8.94 8.97 -5.56
N GLU A 25 9.73 9.61 -6.42
CA GLU A 25 9.39 9.78 -7.85
C GLU A 25 9.13 8.46 -8.56
N SER A 26 9.96 7.44 -8.30
CA SER A 26 9.79 6.11 -8.89
C SER A 26 8.50 5.44 -8.43
N VAL A 27 8.04 5.70 -7.20
CA VAL A 27 6.75 5.21 -6.70
C VAL A 27 5.60 5.97 -7.37
N LEU A 28 5.67 7.30 -7.43
CA LEU A 28 4.64 8.15 -8.04
C LEU A 28 4.46 7.85 -9.53
N GLU A 29 5.54 7.68 -10.29
CA GLU A 29 5.51 7.28 -11.69
C GLU A 29 4.73 5.96 -11.91
N ARG A 30 4.93 5.00 -11.02
CA ARG A 30 4.34 3.65 -11.12
C ARG A 30 2.89 3.63 -10.67
N PHE A 31 2.62 4.15 -9.49
CA PHE A 31 1.28 4.16 -8.91
C PHE A 31 0.38 5.18 -9.61
N GLY A 32 0.92 6.28 -10.12
CA GLY A 32 0.18 7.28 -10.91
C GLY A 32 -0.45 6.70 -12.19
N GLN A 33 0.16 5.67 -12.79
CA GLN A 33 -0.39 4.98 -13.97
C GLN A 33 -1.68 4.20 -13.66
N VAL A 34 -1.83 3.71 -12.43
CA VAL A 34 -2.95 2.86 -12.01
C VAL A 34 -3.92 3.53 -11.04
N LYS A 35 -3.58 4.73 -10.54
CA LYS A 35 -4.40 5.59 -9.67
C LYS A 35 -5.06 4.81 -8.52
N PRO A 36 -4.26 4.25 -7.59
CA PRO A 36 -4.78 3.41 -6.52
C PRO A 36 -5.67 4.20 -5.57
N LYS A 37 -6.74 3.56 -5.07
CA LYS A 37 -7.64 4.17 -4.08
C LYS A 37 -7.20 3.92 -2.64
N ILE A 38 -6.43 2.86 -2.40
CA ILE A 38 -5.96 2.46 -1.07
C ILE A 38 -4.45 2.23 -1.15
N LEU A 39 -3.71 2.79 -0.21
CA LEU A 39 -2.27 2.59 -0.05
C LEU A 39 -2.00 1.84 1.26
N PHE A 40 -1.27 0.72 1.18
CA PHE A 40 -0.71 0.07 2.35
C PHE A 40 0.77 0.42 2.46
N THR A 41 1.22 0.84 3.64
CA THR A 41 2.63 1.17 3.89
C THR A 41 3.03 0.85 5.32
N CYS A 42 4.34 0.74 5.61
CA CYS A 42 4.84 0.71 6.97
C CYS A 42 5.51 2.03 7.34
N ASP A 43 5.54 2.35 8.64
CA ASP A 43 6.23 3.53 9.20
C ASP A 43 7.77 3.46 9.02
N GLY A 44 8.31 2.27 8.79
CA GLY A 44 9.70 2.06 8.41
C GLY A 44 10.10 0.59 8.48
N TYR A 45 11.40 0.33 8.38
CA TYR A 45 11.94 -1.03 8.43
C TYR A 45 13.38 -1.05 8.94
N THR A 46 13.84 -2.23 9.35
CA THR A 46 15.25 -2.47 9.70
C THR A 46 15.90 -3.36 8.66
N PHE A 47 17.04 -2.95 8.13
CA PHE A 47 17.83 -3.74 7.19
C PHE A 47 19.32 -3.58 7.47
N ASN A 48 20.04 -4.70 7.51
CA ASN A 48 21.49 -4.73 7.76
C ASN A 48 21.92 -3.91 9.01
N GLY A 49 21.19 -4.06 10.12
CA GLY A 49 21.46 -3.35 11.37
C GLY A 49 21.13 -1.85 11.37
N LYS A 50 20.59 -1.31 10.27
CA LYS A 50 20.16 0.08 10.16
C LYS A 50 18.64 0.18 10.20
N THR A 51 18.14 1.27 10.76
CA THR A 51 16.71 1.60 10.77
C THR A 51 16.45 2.67 9.73
N PHE A 52 15.40 2.48 8.93
CA PHE A 52 14.96 3.38 7.88
C PHE A 52 13.55 3.88 8.24
N ASP A 53 13.44 5.16 8.57
CA ASP A 53 12.15 5.83 8.78
C ASP A 53 11.55 6.18 7.41
N MET A 54 10.28 5.84 7.21
CA MET A 54 9.55 6.04 5.96
C MET A 54 8.48 7.11 6.06
N SER A 55 8.32 7.78 7.21
CA SER A 55 7.19 8.68 7.49
C SER A 55 7.10 9.83 6.49
N GLU A 56 8.17 10.61 6.31
CA GLU A 56 8.22 11.75 5.39
C GLU A 56 8.01 11.31 3.93
N LYS A 57 8.64 10.20 3.56
CA LYS A 57 8.52 9.60 2.24
C LYS A 57 7.08 9.13 1.95
N ASN A 58 6.46 8.46 2.91
CA ASN A 58 5.08 7.97 2.79
C ASN A 58 4.08 9.12 2.74
N GLN A 59 4.28 10.16 3.54
CA GLN A 59 3.49 11.40 3.50
C GLN A 59 3.56 12.00 2.09
N HIS A 60 4.76 12.24 1.57
CA HIS A 60 4.93 12.81 0.23
C HIS A 60 4.30 11.94 -0.86
N ILE A 61 4.41 10.61 -0.77
CA ILE A 61 3.74 9.71 -1.71
C ILE A 61 2.21 9.85 -1.59
N ALA A 62 1.66 9.81 -0.38
CA ALA A 62 0.22 9.88 -0.15
C ALA A 62 -0.39 11.20 -0.64
N ASP A 63 0.28 12.32 -0.38
CA ASP A 63 -0.19 13.66 -0.77
C ASP A 63 -0.19 13.88 -2.30
N HIS A 64 0.63 13.13 -3.05
CA HIS A 64 0.79 13.29 -4.50
C HIS A 64 0.16 12.15 -5.33
N LEU A 65 -0.53 11.21 -4.69
CA LEU A 65 -1.26 10.16 -5.40
C LEU A 65 -2.70 10.58 -5.71
N ASP A 66 -2.90 11.06 -6.94
CA ASP A 66 -4.22 11.41 -7.46
C ASP A 66 -5.23 10.27 -7.31
N GLY A 67 -6.34 10.56 -6.62
CA GLY A 67 -7.45 9.63 -6.44
C GLY A 67 -7.34 8.71 -5.23
N LEU A 68 -6.24 8.80 -4.46
CA LEU A 68 -6.09 8.10 -3.20
C LEU A 68 -7.20 8.50 -2.21
N LYS A 69 -7.81 7.50 -1.56
CA LYS A 69 -8.92 7.70 -0.62
C LYS A 69 -8.55 7.30 0.80
N GLN A 70 -7.64 6.36 0.95
CA GLN A 70 -7.25 5.87 2.26
C GLN A 70 -5.82 5.35 2.28
N VAL A 71 -5.14 5.61 3.39
CA VAL A 71 -3.88 4.97 3.73
C VAL A 71 -4.14 4.01 4.90
N CYS A 72 -3.60 2.80 4.81
CA CYS A 72 -3.53 1.86 5.91
C CYS A 72 -2.05 1.67 6.27
N GLN A 73 -1.64 2.22 7.40
CA GLN A 73 -0.27 2.17 7.87
C GLN A 73 -0.07 1.00 8.83
N ILE A 74 1.00 0.23 8.63
CA ILE A 74 1.46 -0.81 9.54
C ILE A 74 2.59 -0.23 10.41
N SER A 75 2.33 -0.04 11.71
CA SER A 75 3.36 0.36 12.69
C SER A 75 4.33 -0.79 12.97
N TYR A 76 5.41 -0.84 12.18
CA TYR A 76 6.48 -1.83 12.27
C TYR A 76 7.62 -1.39 13.21
N LEU A 77 8.02 -0.11 13.17
CA LEU A 77 9.08 0.41 14.04
C LEU A 77 8.54 0.97 15.35
N LYS A 78 7.51 1.82 15.26
CA LYS A 78 6.94 2.56 16.38
C LYS A 78 5.42 2.75 16.20
N PRO A 79 4.64 2.82 17.29
CA PRO A 79 3.22 3.14 17.22
C PRO A 79 3.03 4.64 16.96
N HIS A 80 3.31 5.07 15.75
CA HIS A 80 3.14 6.44 15.28
C HIS A 80 2.56 6.41 13.87
N ILE A 81 1.49 7.18 13.63
CA ILE A 81 0.88 7.35 12.32
C ILE A 81 1.40 8.65 11.73
N PHE A 82 1.92 8.63 10.49
CA PHE A 82 2.28 9.86 9.81
C PHE A 82 1.03 10.66 9.42
N GLU A 83 1.15 11.98 9.42
CA GLU A 83 0.08 12.88 9.02
C GLU A 83 0.18 13.18 7.53
N CYS A 84 -0.95 13.16 6.83
CA CYS A 84 -1.07 13.55 5.43
C CYS A 84 -2.51 14.02 5.16
N ASP A 85 -2.78 14.57 3.98
CA ASP A 85 -4.11 15.09 3.62
C ASP A 85 -5.15 13.97 3.46
N VAL A 86 -4.70 12.73 3.29
CA VAL A 86 -5.53 11.54 3.12
C VAL A 86 -5.79 10.87 4.46
N CYS A 87 -7.02 10.36 4.66
CA CYS A 87 -7.38 9.60 5.86
C CYS A 87 -6.43 8.40 6.03
N THR A 88 -5.65 8.43 7.12
CA THR A 88 -4.70 7.37 7.47
C THR A 88 -5.19 6.59 8.68
N GLN A 89 -5.28 5.27 8.54
CA GLN A 89 -5.65 4.36 9.62
C GLN A 89 -4.48 3.45 9.97
N ASP A 90 -4.30 3.21 11.27
CA ASP A 90 -3.39 2.17 11.73
C ASP A 90 -4.01 0.79 11.49
N TRP A 91 -3.19 -0.13 10.96
CA TRP A 91 -3.56 -1.50 10.64
C TRP A 91 -4.13 -2.24 11.85
N GLN A 92 -3.53 -2.09 13.03
CA GLN A 92 -3.99 -2.77 14.24
C GLN A 92 -5.36 -2.25 14.66
N ASN A 93 -5.60 -0.94 14.52
CA ASN A 93 -6.91 -0.35 14.76
C ASN A 93 -7.97 -0.89 13.79
N VAL A 94 -7.66 -1.02 12.49
CA VAL A 94 -8.57 -1.63 11.50
C VAL A 94 -8.95 -3.04 11.91
N LEU A 95 -7.97 -3.86 12.31
CA LEU A 95 -8.23 -5.24 12.75
C LEU A 95 -9.05 -5.29 14.04
N ASN A 96 -8.77 -4.42 15.00
CA ASN A 96 -9.47 -4.40 16.30
C ASN A 96 -10.93 -3.93 16.18
N GLN A 97 -11.24 -3.10 15.18
CA GLN A 97 -12.60 -2.63 14.92
C GLN A 97 -13.43 -3.60 14.08
N TYR A 98 -12.79 -4.58 13.43
CA TYR A 98 -13.47 -5.55 12.58
C TYR A 98 -14.11 -6.66 13.42
N THR A 99 -15.40 -6.90 13.19
CA THR A 99 -16.09 -8.07 13.74
C THR A 99 -15.92 -9.25 12.78
N PRO A 100 -15.30 -10.37 13.20
CA PRO A 100 -15.09 -11.51 12.32
C PRO A 100 -16.39 -12.07 11.75
N GLU A 101 -16.43 -12.22 10.43
CA GLU A 101 -17.55 -12.79 9.67
C GLU A 101 -17.02 -13.78 8.61
N ALA A 102 -17.93 -14.52 7.98
CA ALA A 102 -17.56 -15.42 6.90
C ALA A 102 -17.00 -14.62 5.72
N LEU A 103 -15.80 -14.96 5.26
CA LEU A 103 -15.11 -14.24 4.19
C LEU A 103 -15.74 -14.57 2.83
N PRO A 104 -16.41 -13.61 2.15
CA PRO A 104 -16.86 -13.81 0.78
C PRO A 104 -15.68 -13.69 -0.20
N PHE A 105 -15.73 -14.45 -1.29
CA PHE A 105 -14.78 -14.33 -2.41
C PHE A 105 -15.53 -13.88 -3.65
N THR A 106 -15.15 -12.71 -4.19
CA THR A 106 -15.71 -12.18 -5.42
C THR A 106 -15.33 -13.08 -6.59
N ARG A 107 -16.33 -13.58 -7.33
CA ARG A 107 -16.10 -14.30 -8.58
C ARG A 107 -15.76 -13.29 -9.68
N VAL A 108 -14.64 -13.50 -10.34
CA VAL A 108 -14.13 -12.66 -11.44
C VAL A 108 -14.00 -13.48 -12.72
N ASN A 109 -13.91 -12.81 -13.87
CA ASN A 109 -13.67 -13.48 -15.14
C ASN A 109 -12.24 -14.01 -15.22
N PHE A 110 -12.00 -14.96 -16.12
CA PHE A 110 -10.68 -15.57 -16.33
C PHE A 110 -9.58 -14.54 -16.66
N ASN A 111 -9.93 -13.44 -17.35
CA ASN A 111 -9.00 -12.41 -17.79
C ASN A 111 -9.04 -11.13 -16.93
N ASP A 112 -9.78 -11.11 -15.81
CA ASP A 112 -9.78 -9.94 -14.92
C ASP A 112 -8.40 -9.80 -14.25
N PRO A 113 -7.85 -8.58 -14.11
CA PRO A 113 -6.48 -8.37 -13.67
C PRO A 113 -6.30 -8.63 -12.17
N LEU A 114 -5.36 -9.53 -11.84
CA LEU A 114 -4.97 -9.82 -10.46
C LEU A 114 -3.86 -8.90 -9.96
N PHE A 115 -2.85 -8.63 -10.81
CA PHE A 115 -1.68 -7.83 -10.46
C PHE A 115 -1.30 -6.85 -11.56
N VAL A 116 -0.75 -5.70 -11.16
CA VAL A 116 0.12 -4.88 -12.01
C VAL A 116 1.53 -4.96 -11.44
N LEU A 117 2.50 -5.37 -12.26
CA LEU A 117 3.90 -5.50 -11.88
C LEU A 117 4.76 -4.63 -12.80
N TYR A 118 5.72 -3.91 -12.24
CA TYR A 118 6.58 -3.00 -12.99
C TYR A 118 7.90 -3.68 -13.32
N SER A 119 8.28 -3.68 -14.60
CA SER A 119 9.61 -4.05 -15.03
C SER A 119 10.55 -2.85 -15.04
N SER A 120 11.84 -3.10 -14.86
CA SER A 120 12.90 -2.11 -15.06
C SER A 120 13.09 -1.86 -16.56
N GLY A 121 12.17 -1.12 -17.18
CA GLY A 121 12.35 -0.64 -18.55
C GLY A 121 13.61 0.23 -18.63
N THR A 122 14.48 -0.02 -19.60
CA THR A 122 15.75 0.70 -19.77
C THR A 122 15.60 2.07 -20.44
N THR A 123 14.37 2.48 -20.77
CA THR A 123 14.06 3.76 -21.45
C THR A 123 12.59 4.09 -21.22
N GLY A 124 12.31 5.34 -20.82
CA GLY A 124 10.99 5.95 -20.70
C GLY A 124 10.96 7.28 -21.44
#